data_AF-A0A497DX46-F1
#
_entry.id   AF-A0A497DX46-F1
#
_cell.length_a   1.000
_cell.length_b   1.000
_cell.length_c   1.000
_cell.angle_alpha   90.00
_cell.angle_beta   90.00
_cell.angle_gamma   90.00
#
_symmetry.space_group_name_H-M   'P 1'
#
loop_
_entity.id
_entity.type
_entity.pdbx_description
1 polymer ?
#
loop_
_entity_poly.entity_id
_entity_poly.type
_entity_poly.pdbx_seq_one_letter_code
_entity_poly.pdbx_strand_id
1 'polypeptide(L)' 'MLELKNLSKRYGVIRAVDDVTFRVKPGEILGYLGPNGAGKTTTIKILA' A
#
# COMPACT_ATOMS: atom_id res chain seq x y z
N MET A 1 -8.54 -13.23 4.24
CA MET A 1 -8.41 -11.88 4.85
C MET A 1 -7.01 -11.40 4.54
N LEU A 2 -6.87 -10.25 3.91
CA LEU A 2 -5.59 -9.60 3.65
C LEU A 2 -5.35 -8.56 4.76
N GLU A 3 -4.13 -8.49 5.28
CA GLU A 3 -3.77 -7.52 6.31
C GLU A 3 -2.37 -6.97 6.03
N LEU A 4 -2.25 -5.64 5.99
CA LEU A 4 -0.99 -4.91 5.95
C LEU A 4 -0.86 -4.16 7.27
N LYS A 5 0.32 -4.25 7.90
CA LYS A 5 0.66 -3.49 9.09
C LYS A 5 1.96 -2.77 8.89
N ASN A 6 1.94 -1.47 9.15
CA ASN A 6 3.09 -0.57 9.15
C ASN A 6 3.96 -0.72 7.89
N LEU A 7 3.33 -0.93 6.73
CA LEU A 7 4.07 -1.14 5.49
C LEU A 7 4.80 0.14 5.12
N SER A 8 6.12 0.04 4.99
CA SER A 8 6.97 1.13 4.54
C SER A 8 7.90 0.65 3.43
N LYS A 9 8.11 1.48 2.42
CA LYS A 9 9.05 1.22 1.32
C LYS A 9 9.81 2.48 0.96
N ARG A 10 11.13 2.34 0.85
CA ARG A 10 12.04 3.37 0.36
C ARG A 10 12.68 2.95 -0.96
N TYR A 11 12.93 3.95 -1.80
CA TYR A 11 13.82 3.88 -2.97
C TYR A 11 14.89 4.96 -2.79
N GLY A 12 16.09 4.54 -2.36
CA GLY A 12 17.12 5.48 -1.92
C GLY A 12 16.60 6.36 -0.78
N VAL A 13 16.69 7.68 -0.96
CA VAL A 13 16.22 8.68 0.01
C VAL A 13 14.70 8.87 0.00
N ILE A 14 14.03 8.47 -1.08
CA ILE A 14 12.58 8.68 -1.24
C ILE A 14 11.82 7.60 -0.47
N ARG A 15 10.91 8.03 0.41
CA ARG A 15 9.96 7.15 1.05
C ARG A 15 8.69 7.06 0.19
N ALA A 16 8.59 5.97 -0.58
CA ALA A 16 7.49 5.76 -1.52
C ALA A 16 6.22 5.20 -0.85
N VAL A 17 6.37 4.50 0.27
CA VAL A 17 5.26 4.10 1.15
C VAL A 17 5.73 4.36 2.58
N ASP A 18 4.86 4.98 3.39
CA ASP A 18 5.15 5.34 4.78
C ASP A 18 4.03 4.85 5.68
N ASP A 19 4.34 3.88 6.54
CA ASP A 19 3.48 3.39 7.61
C ASP A 19 2.02 3.06 7.22
N VAL A 20 1.84 2.40 6.07
CA VAL A 20 0.50 2.04 5.58
C VAL A 20 -0.03 0.80 6.30
N THR A 21 -1.20 0.94 6.92
CA THR A 21 -1.91 -0.14 7.62
C THR A 21 -3.35 -0.22 7.13
N PHE A 22 -3.76 -1.37 6.60
CA PHE A 22 -5.16 -1.65 6.27
C PHE A 22 -5.43 -3.16 6.21
N ARG A 23 -6.71 -3.52 6.21
CA ARG A 23 -7.18 -4.90 6.06
C ARG A 23 -8.29 -4.97 5.03
N VAL A 24 -8.36 -6.09 4.31
CA VAL A 24 -9.43 -6.41 3.36
C VAL A 24 -10.04 -7.76 3.74
N LYS A 25 -11.34 -7.77 4.01
CA LYS A 25 -12.06 -8.98 4.37
C LYS A 25 -12.39 -9.83 3.14
N PRO A 26 -12.63 -11.14 3.29
CA PRO A 26 -13.16 -11.96 2.19
C PRO A 26 -14.46 -11.35 1.63
N GLY A 27 -14.54 -11.21 0.30
CA GLY A 27 -15.69 -10.63 -0.39
C GLY A 27 -15.71 -9.10 -0.45
N GLU A 28 -14.74 -8.40 0.14
CA GLU A 28 -14.65 -6.95 0.11
C GLU A 28 -13.89 -6.44 -1.12
N ILE A 29 -14.39 -5.37 -1.74
CA ILE A 29 -13.71 -4.65 -2.82
C ILE A 29 -13.11 -3.37 -2.25
N LEU A 30 -11.77 -3.27 -2.23
CA LEU A 30 -11.05 -2.09 -1.78
C LEU A 30 -10.61 -1.22 -2.98
N GLY A 31 -11.02 0.04 -2.99
CA GLY A 31 -10.46 1.06 -3.88
C GLY A 31 -9.25 1.73 -3.24
N TYR A 32 -8.07 1.62 -3.85
CA TYR A 32 -6.84 2.28 -3.37
C TYR A 32 -6.47 3.46 -4.29
N LEU A 33 -6.90 4.66 -3.92
CA LEU A 33 -6.92 5.86 -4.77
C LEU A 33 -6.00 6.96 -4.24
N GLY A 34 -5.64 7.92 -5.11
CA GLY A 34 -4.74 9.03 -4.78
C GLY A 34 -3.97 9.57 -5.99
N PRO A 35 -3.26 10.70 -5.88
CA PRO A 35 -2.52 11.32 -6.98
C PRO A 35 -1.30 10.48 -7.42
N ASN A 36 -0.70 10.84 -8.57
CA ASN A 36 0.54 10.21 -9.03
C ASN A 36 1.66 10.43 -8.01
N GLY A 37 2.49 9.40 -7.80
CA GLY A 37 3.55 9.43 -6.78
C GLY A 37 3.10 9.08 -5.35
N ALA A 38 1.81 8.95 -5.06
CA ALA A 38 1.29 8.64 -3.72
C ALA A 38 1.56 7.19 -3.22
N GLY A 39 2.43 6.42 -3.87
CA GLY A 39 2.78 5.06 -3.42
C GLY A 39 1.79 3.96 -3.79
N LYS A 40 0.75 4.23 -4.60
CA LYS A 40 -0.29 3.24 -4.98
C LYS A 40 0.27 1.99 -5.64
N THR A 41 0.92 2.15 -6.79
CA THR A 41 1.53 1.03 -7.54
C THR A 41 2.63 0.35 -6.73
N THR A 42 3.40 1.11 -5.95
CA THR A 42 4.41 0.55 -5.05
C THR A 42 3.78 -0.35 -4.00
N THR A 43 2.68 0.08 -3.36
CA THR A 43 1.94 -0.71 -2.37
C THR A 43 1.40 -1.99 -3.00
N ILE A 44 0.72 -1.90 -4.14
CA ILE A 44 0.14 -3.08 -4.82
C ILE A 44 1.22 -4.06 -5.28
N LYS A 45 2.35 -3.58 -5.81
CA LYS A 45 3.49 -4.44 -6.22
C LYS A 45 4.14 -5.18 -5.06
N ILE A 46 4.00 -4.70 -3.82
CA ILE A 46 4.51 -5.41 -2.64
C ILE A 46 3.55 -6.54 -2.23
N LEU A 47 2.27 -6.45 -2.61
CA LEU A 47 1.24 -7.44 -2.30
C LEU A 47 1.14 -8.58 -3.31
N ALA A 48 1.63 -8.39 -4.53
CA ALA A 48 1.64 -9.38 -5.61
C ALA A 48 2.89 -10.26 -5.54
#